data_AF-A0A7S2GET6-F1
#
_entry.id   AF-A0A7S2GET6-F1
#
_cell.length_a   1.000
_cell.length_b   1.000
_cell.length_c   1.000
_cell.angle_alpha   90.00
_cell.angle_beta   90.00
_cell.angle_gamma   90.00
#
_symmetry.space_group_name_H-M   'P 1'
#
loop_
_entity.id
_entity.type
_entity.pdbx_description
1 polymer ?
#
loop_
_entity_poly.entity_id
_entity_poly.type
_entity_poly.pdbx_seq_one_letter_code
_entity_poly.pdbx_strand_id
1 'polypeptide(L)'
;EHSEVALSAAVAGTKGTTHVDAAELRAKMVQKEKADCERYEPDMQAATFGTCVCGRPRAEHSEAALEASVQDRGTNRVESSELRERMVQHKDQADCEIYVADMQATEFGTCICGRRRAEHTEAALMAASATRSPAAKKRDNNDARKIFLTTSAETVDCKSFVLDMDPNVPFGQCTCGAPKAQHCDEALGHKAATAAPSAATAPMAAPKAAAPA
;
A
#
# COMPACT_ATOMS: atom_id res chain seq x y z
N GLU A 1 31.11 -49.54 23.37
CA GLU A 1 32.27 -50.46 23.28
C GLU A 1 32.83 -50.43 21.86
N HIS A 2 33.77 -49.54 21.55
CA HIS A 2 34.56 -49.65 20.32
C HIS A 2 35.98 -49.21 20.62
N SER A 3 36.89 -50.16 20.38
CA SER A 3 38.27 -50.20 20.84
C SER A 3 39.17 -49.18 20.17
N GLU A 4 39.90 -48.45 21.01
CA GLU A 4 41.11 -47.72 20.66
C GLU A 4 42.25 -48.71 20.39
N VAL A 5 42.84 -48.68 19.20
CA VAL A 5 44.10 -49.40 18.91
C VAL A 5 45.18 -48.35 18.68
N ALA A 6 45.98 -48.17 19.72
CA ALA A 6 47.18 -47.35 19.72
C ALA A 6 48.30 -48.06 18.95
N LEU A 7 48.77 -47.43 17.87
CA LEU A 7 50.00 -47.81 17.17
C LEU A 7 50.91 -46.57 17.11
N SER A 8 51.75 -46.45 18.14
CA SER A 8 52.84 -45.48 18.20
C SER A 8 54.13 -46.14 17.70
N ALA A 9 54.53 -45.83 16.47
CA ALA A 9 55.85 -46.15 15.94
C ALA A 9 56.72 -44.88 15.97
N ALA A 10 57.74 -44.89 16.82
CA ALA A 10 58.73 -43.82 16.91
C ALA A 10 59.76 -43.96 15.78
N VAL A 11 59.70 -43.06 14.79
CA VAL A 11 60.72 -42.93 13.75
C VAL A 11 61.71 -41.85 14.18
N ALA A 12 62.92 -42.28 14.57
CA ALA A 12 64.06 -41.40 14.82
C ALA A 12 64.65 -40.90 13.48
N GLY A 13 64.06 -39.85 12.92
CA GLY A 13 64.54 -39.17 11.71
C GLY A 13 65.52 -38.06 12.05
N THR A 14 66.76 -38.19 11.57
CA THR A 14 67.84 -37.20 11.61
C THR A 14 67.40 -35.85 11.04
N LYS A 15 67.37 -34.83 11.91
CA LYS A 15 67.05 -33.44 11.58
C LYS A 15 68.24 -32.76 10.90
N GLY A 16 68.29 -32.82 9.57
CA GLY A 16 69.03 -31.88 8.75
C GLY A 16 68.06 -30.82 8.20
N THR A 17 67.82 -29.75 8.94
CA THR A 17 67.00 -28.62 8.49
C THR A 17 67.81 -27.79 7.49
N THR A 18 67.82 -28.19 6.23
CA THR A 18 68.15 -27.26 5.15
C THR A 18 67.02 -26.24 5.11
N HIS A 19 67.35 -24.98 5.41
CA HIS A 19 66.41 -23.87 5.41
C HIS A 19 66.04 -23.57 3.95
N VAL A 20 65.05 -24.30 3.42
CA VAL A 20 64.50 -24.01 2.10
C VAL A 20 63.73 -22.71 2.23
N ASP A 21 64.16 -21.70 1.49
CA ASP A 21 63.55 -20.37 1.53
C ASP A 21 62.06 -20.48 1.23
N ALA A 22 61.23 -19.99 2.15
CA ALA A 22 59.77 -20.09 2.04
C ALA A 22 59.21 -19.37 0.80
N ALA A 23 60.00 -18.48 0.20
CA ALA A 23 59.72 -17.84 -1.08
C ALA A 23 59.91 -18.80 -2.27
N GLU A 24 60.93 -19.66 -2.24
CA GLU A 24 61.25 -20.59 -3.32
C GLU A 24 60.26 -21.76 -3.38
N LEU A 25 59.85 -22.27 -2.22
CA LEU A 25 58.78 -23.27 -2.10
C LEU A 25 57.43 -22.74 -2.62
N ARG A 26 57.12 -21.47 -2.34
CA ARG A 26 55.93 -20.81 -2.89
C ARG A 26 56.02 -20.62 -4.39
N ALA A 27 57.18 -20.23 -4.93
CA ALA A 27 57.38 -20.09 -6.37
C ALA A 27 57.24 -21.43 -7.12
N LYS A 28 57.78 -22.53 -6.57
CA LYS A 28 57.69 -23.87 -7.17
C LYS A 28 56.29 -24.47 -7.09
N MET A 29 55.50 -24.14 -6.06
CA MET A 29 54.09 -24.58 -5.99
C MET A 29 53.15 -23.81 -6.96
N VAL A 30 53.57 -22.65 -7.47
CA VAL A 30 52.79 -21.82 -8.40
C VAL A 30 52.93 -22.27 -9.86
N GLN A 31 53.94 -23.09 -10.20
CA GLN A 31 54.11 -23.68 -11.54
C GLN A 31 53.20 -24.88 -11.83
N LYS A 32 52.02 -24.95 -11.19
CA LYS A 32 51.00 -25.90 -11.63
C LYS A 32 50.40 -25.40 -12.94
N GLU A 33 50.31 -26.27 -13.93
CA GLU A 33 49.69 -25.98 -15.22
C GLU A 33 48.31 -25.38 -14.99
N LYS A 34 48.15 -24.13 -15.43
CA LYS A 34 46.87 -23.42 -15.34
C LYS A 34 45.87 -24.12 -16.25
N ALA A 35 44.62 -24.21 -15.82
CA ALA A 35 43.54 -24.74 -16.62
C ALA A 35 43.30 -23.84 -17.85
N ASP A 36 43.25 -24.44 -19.04
CA ASP A 36 42.91 -23.78 -20.32
C ASP A 36 41.40 -23.50 -20.47
N CYS A 37 40.76 -22.98 -19.43
CA CYS A 37 39.38 -22.52 -19.50
C CYS A 37 39.36 -21.04 -19.86
N GLU A 38 38.58 -20.65 -20.88
CA GLU A 38 38.42 -19.23 -21.27
C GLU A 38 37.67 -18.43 -20.21
N ARG A 39 36.76 -19.07 -19.48
CA ARG A 39 35.97 -18.47 -18.41
C ARG A 39 35.81 -19.46 -17.25
N TYR A 40 35.95 -18.93 -16.04
CA TYR A 40 35.61 -19.67 -14.83
C TYR A 40 34.10 -19.59 -14.55
N GLU A 41 33.40 -20.72 -14.64
CA GLU A 41 32.00 -20.84 -14.27
C GLU A 41 31.85 -21.74 -13.05
N PRO A 42 31.40 -21.22 -11.89
CA PRO A 42 31.18 -22.05 -10.71
C PRO A 42 30.10 -23.11 -10.96
N ASP A 43 30.45 -24.37 -10.74
CA ASP A 43 29.48 -25.46 -10.75
C ASP A 43 28.70 -25.47 -9.42
N MET A 44 27.39 -25.21 -9.50
CA MET A 44 26.49 -25.19 -8.35
C MET A 44 26.09 -26.62 -7.89
N GLN A 45 26.43 -27.65 -8.67
CA GLN A 45 26.14 -29.05 -8.37
C GLN A 45 27.36 -29.80 -7.81
N ALA A 46 28.57 -29.23 -7.92
CA ALA A 46 29.77 -29.83 -7.39
C ALA A 46 29.72 -29.95 -5.85
N ALA A 47 30.30 -31.04 -5.31
CA ALA A 47 30.34 -31.27 -3.87
C ALA A 47 31.13 -30.19 -3.10
N THR A 48 32.02 -29.47 -3.78
CA THR A 48 32.84 -28.40 -3.22
C THR A 48 32.52 -27.07 -3.88
N PHE A 49 32.17 -26.07 -3.07
CA PHE A 49 32.02 -24.70 -3.55
C PHE A 49 33.34 -24.17 -4.12
N GLY A 50 33.28 -23.55 -5.30
CA GLY A 50 34.47 -23.00 -5.95
C GLY A 50 35.17 -23.94 -6.93
N THR A 51 34.52 -25.04 -7.32
CA THR A 51 34.92 -25.85 -8.46
C THR A 51 34.30 -25.29 -9.74
N CYS A 52 35.09 -25.16 -10.79
CA CYS A 52 34.61 -24.77 -12.11
C CYS A 52 33.84 -25.94 -12.75
N VAL A 53 32.98 -25.68 -13.74
CA VAL A 53 32.33 -26.72 -14.56
C VAL A 53 33.34 -27.70 -15.19
N CYS A 54 34.59 -27.27 -15.40
CA CYS A 54 35.67 -28.16 -15.87
C CYS A 54 36.23 -29.13 -14.78
N GLY A 55 35.71 -29.09 -13.56
CA GLY A 55 36.13 -29.92 -12.44
C GLY A 55 37.36 -29.43 -11.67
N ARG A 56 38.01 -28.34 -12.11
CA ARG A 56 39.18 -27.78 -11.44
C ARG A 56 38.82 -26.63 -10.50
N PRO A 57 39.55 -26.45 -9.38
CA PRO A 57 39.29 -25.37 -8.44
C PRO A 57 39.65 -24.01 -9.03
N ARG A 58 39.06 -22.95 -8.47
CA ARG A 58 39.34 -21.55 -8.87
C ARG A 58 40.83 -21.18 -8.91
N ALA A 59 41.63 -21.74 -7.99
CA ALA A 59 43.07 -21.44 -7.88
C ALA A 59 43.90 -21.93 -9.09
N GLU A 60 43.37 -22.86 -9.88
CA GLU A 60 44.05 -23.40 -11.06
C GLU A 60 43.73 -22.64 -12.34
N HIS A 61 42.81 -21.67 -12.31
CA HIS A 61 42.45 -20.90 -13.49
C HIS A 61 43.38 -19.70 -13.68
N SER A 62 43.57 -19.29 -14.94
CA SER A 62 44.28 -18.06 -15.25
C SER A 62 43.50 -16.82 -14.74
N GLU A 63 44.22 -15.75 -14.43
CA GLU A 63 43.59 -14.49 -13.99
C GLU A 63 42.66 -13.94 -15.08
N ALA A 64 43.02 -14.10 -16.35
CA ALA A 64 42.17 -13.74 -17.49
C ALA A 64 40.81 -14.45 -17.46
N ALA A 65 40.79 -15.76 -17.18
CA ALA A 65 39.55 -16.53 -17.08
C ALA A 65 38.67 -16.10 -15.89
N LEU A 66 39.31 -15.67 -14.79
CA LEU A 66 38.62 -15.14 -13.62
C LEU A 66 38.04 -13.75 -13.89
N GLU A 67 38.77 -12.86 -14.54
CA GLU A 67 38.29 -11.52 -14.89
C GLU A 67 37.13 -11.58 -15.89
N ALA A 68 37.21 -12.46 -16.90
CA ALA A 68 36.13 -12.69 -17.86
C ALA A 68 34.82 -13.17 -17.20
N SER A 69 34.92 -13.86 -16.06
CA SER A 69 33.74 -14.29 -15.28
C SER A 69 33.10 -13.14 -14.48
N VAL A 70 33.89 -12.14 -14.08
CA VAL A 70 33.42 -10.98 -13.31
C VAL A 70 32.68 -10.00 -14.23
N GLN A 71 33.16 -9.81 -15.45
CA GLN A 71 32.55 -8.89 -16.41
C GLN A 71 31.13 -9.30 -16.79
N ASP A 72 30.88 -10.59 -17.02
CA ASP A 72 29.54 -11.05 -17.45
C ASP A 72 28.55 -11.15 -16.29
N ARG A 73 29.04 -11.26 -15.07
CA ARG A 73 28.18 -11.27 -13.88
C ARG A 73 27.55 -9.93 -13.57
N GLY A 74 27.79 -8.91 -14.41
CA GLY A 74 27.16 -7.61 -14.36
C GLY A 74 27.25 -7.08 -12.93
N THR A 75 28.26 -6.26 -12.64
CA THR A 75 28.28 -5.47 -11.42
C THR A 75 27.18 -4.39 -11.43
N ASN A 76 25.96 -4.75 -11.83
CA ASN A 76 24.73 -4.21 -11.27
C ASN A 76 24.70 -4.60 -9.79
N ARG A 77 25.63 -4.03 -9.02
CA ARG A 77 25.41 -3.79 -7.62
C ARG A 77 24.26 -2.80 -7.58
N VAL A 78 23.05 -3.34 -7.66
CA VAL A 78 21.84 -2.63 -7.29
C VAL A 78 22.12 -2.10 -5.90
N GLU A 79 21.99 -0.78 -5.74
CA GLU A 79 22.29 -0.14 -4.48
C GLU A 79 21.42 -0.77 -3.38
N SER A 80 21.94 -0.98 -2.18
CA SER A 80 21.20 -1.77 -1.17
C SER A 80 19.84 -1.15 -0.81
N SER A 81 19.70 0.17 -1.02
CA SER A 81 18.47 0.96 -1.02
C SER A 81 17.47 0.48 -2.07
N GLU A 82 17.86 0.46 -3.35
CA GLU A 82 17.01 0.00 -4.45
C GLU A 82 16.57 -1.45 -4.29
N LEU A 83 17.46 -2.34 -3.81
CA LEU A 83 17.10 -3.74 -3.61
C LEU A 83 16.07 -3.91 -2.48
N ARG A 84 16.19 -3.13 -1.40
CA ARG A 84 15.19 -3.11 -0.32
C ARG A 84 13.87 -2.56 -0.81
N GLU A 85 13.88 -1.46 -1.56
CA GLU A 85 12.66 -0.89 -2.14
C GLU A 85 11.97 -1.90 -3.06
N ARG A 86 12.72 -2.60 -3.93
CA ARG A 86 12.16 -3.65 -4.78
C ARG A 86 11.57 -4.81 -3.98
N MET A 87 12.26 -5.27 -2.94
CA MET A 87 11.75 -6.37 -2.11
C MET A 87 10.50 -5.97 -1.31
N VAL A 88 10.42 -4.73 -0.85
CA VAL A 88 9.24 -4.20 -0.14
C VAL A 88 8.08 -3.96 -1.12
N GLN A 89 8.36 -3.47 -2.32
CA GLN A 89 7.32 -3.21 -3.33
C GLN A 89 6.74 -4.50 -3.92
N HIS A 90 7.55 -5.54 -4.13
CA HIS A 90 7.07 -6.76 -4.79
C HIS A 90 6.40 -7.79 -3.87
N LYS A 91 6.65 -7.77 -2.56
CA LYS A 91 6.16 -8.86 -1.70
C LYS A 91 4.66 -8.80 -1.41
N ASP A 92 4.08 -7.61 -1.39
CA ASP A 92 2.76 -7.44 -0.78
C ASP A 92 1.75 -6.70 -1.68
N GLN A 93 2.06 -6.48 -2.95
CA GLN A 93 1.10 -5.87 -3.86
C GLN A 93 0.03 -6.86 -4.31
N ALA A 94 -1.23 -6.52 -4.07
CA ALA A 94 -2.40 -7.26 -4.52
C ALA A 94 -2.56 -7.06 -6.04
N ASP A 95 -2.68 -8.16 -6.78
CA ASP A 95 -2.93 -8.17 -8.24
C ASP A 95 -4.38 -7.79 -8.61
N CYS A 96 -5.04 -6.94 -7.83
CA CYS A 96 -6.40 -6.49 -8.12
C CYS A 96 -6.37 -5.29 -9.08
N GLU A 97 -7.13 -5.36 -10.17
CA GLU A 97 -7.23 -4.26 -11.15
C GLU A 97 -7.97 -3.04 -10.60
N ILE A 98 -8.94 -3.26 -9.71
CA ILE A 98 -9.77 -2.21 -9.10
C ILE A 98 -9.93 -2.54 -7.62
N TYR A 99 -9.55 -1.60 -6.75
CA TYR A 99 -9.80 -1.71 -5.32
C TYR A 99 -11.30 -1.49 -5.05
N VAL A 100 -11.99 -2.52 -4.52
CA VAL A 100 -13.39 -2.42 -4.10
C VAL A 100 -13.45 -2.67 -2.60
N ALA A 101 -13.82 -1.63 -1.84
CA ALA A 101 -13.93 -1.75 -0.39
C ALA A 101 -15.08 -2.68 0.00
N ASP A 102 -14.78 -3.69 0.83
CA ASP A 102 -15.77 -4.58 1.39
C ASP A 102 -16.41 -3.93 2.63
N MET A 103 -17.70 -3.63 2.53
CA MET A 103 -18.49 -3.01 3.62
C MET A 103 -18.90 -4.03 4.70
N GLN A 104 -18.68 -5.32 4.45
CA GLN A 104 -18.96 -6.41 5.40
C GLN A 104 -17.71 -6.90 6.13
N ALA A 105 -16.51 -6.47 5.71
CA ALA A 105 -15.27 -6.86 6.36
C ALA A 105 -15.19 -6.29 7.79
N THR A 106 -14.53 -7.05 8.67
CA THR A 106 -14.35 -6.68 10.09
C THR A 106 -13.50 -5.43 10.25
N GLU A 107 -12.59 -5.18 9.30
CA GLU A 107 -11.72 -4.02 9.26
C GLU A 107 -12.13 -3.10 8.11
N PHE A 108 -12.33 -1.82 8.42
CA PHE A 108 -12.61 -0.82 7.40
C PHE A 108 -11.40 -0.63 6.49
N GLY A 109 -11.63 -0.68 5.18
CA GLY A 109 -10.56 -0.51 4.18
C GLY A 109 -9.92 -1.83 3.73
N THR A 110 -10.57 -2.96 4.01
CA THR A 110 -10.26 -4.24 3.37
C THR A 110 -10.95 -4.30 2.01
N CYS A 111 -10.21 -4.71 0.98
CA CYS A 111 -10.76 -4.97 -0.35
C CYS A 111 -11.54 -6.29 -0.34
N ILE A 112 -12.44 -6.48 -1.30
CA ILE A 112 -13.14 -7.77 -1.52
C ILE A 112 -12.15 -8.94 -1.67
N CYS A 113 -10.92 -8.69 -2.12
CA CYS A 113 -9.87 -9.71 -2.18
C CYS A 113 -9.25 -10.09 -0.81
N GLY A 114 -9.73 -9.50 0.29
CA GLY A 114 -9.24 -9.73 1.65
C GLY A 114 -7.97 -8.98 2.05
N ARG A 115 -7.37 -8.20 1.13
CA ARG A 115 -6.16 -7.39 1.42
C ARG A 115 -6.50 -5.95 1.73
N ARG A 116 -5.67 -5.29 2.53
CA ARG A 116 -5.88 -3.88 2.89
C ARG A 116 -5.60 -2.94 1.72
N ARG A 117 -6.16 -1.73 1.79
CA ARG A 117 -5.94 -0.66 0.79
C ARG A 117 -4.46 -0.36 0.53
N ALA A 118 -3.60 -0.44 1.55
CA ALA A 118 -2.16 -0.16 1.44
C ALA A 118 -1.39 -1.21 0.61
N GLU A 119 -1.96 -2.40 0.44
CA GLU A 119 -1.38 -3.48 -0.35
C GLU A 119 -1.75 -3.39 -1.83
N HIS A 120 -2.59 -2.44 -2.25
CA HIS A 120 -2.95 -2.33 -3.67
C HIS A 120 -2.01 -1.38 -4.40
N THR A 121 -1.77 -1.67 -5.69
CA THR A 121 -1.04 -0.75 -6.56
C THR A 121 -1.77 0.60 -6.65
N GLU A 122 -1.03 1.69 -6.83
CA GLU A 122 -1.63 3.01 -7.04
C GLU A 122 -2.56 3.03 -8.27
N ALA A 123 -2.26 2.22 -9.29
CA ALA A 123 -3.11 2.02 -10.45
C ALA A 123 -4.51 1.51 -10.07
N ALA A 124 -4.58 0.49 -9.21
CA ALA A 124 -5.85 -0.08 -8.75
C ALA A 124 -6.67 0.91 -7.89
N LEU A 125 -5.99 1.73 -7.09
CA LEU A 125 -6.62 2.78 -6.28
C LEU A 125 -7.15 3.93 -7.17
N MET A 126 -6.40 4.32 -8.20
CA MET A 126 -6.85 5.32 -9.16
C MET A 126 -8.02 4.80 -10.00
N ALA A 127 -7.98 3.55 -10.45
CA ALA A 127 -9.09 2.93 -11.19
C ALA A 127 -10.38 2.89 -10.35
N ALA A 128 -10.28 2.60 -9.06
CA ALA A 128 -11.40 2.66 -8.11
C ALA A 128 -11.96 4.08 -7.96
N SER A 129 -11.10 5.10 -7.97
CA SER A 129 -11.53 6.50 -7.92
C SER A 129 -12.19 6.96 -9.22
N ALA A 130 -11.77 6.41 -10.37
CA ALA A 130 -12.34 6.71 -11.68
C ALA A 130 -13.69 6.03 -11.91
N THR A 131 -13.89 4.82 -11.36
CA THR A 131 -15.18 4.10 -11.41
C THR A 131 -16.21 4.65 -10.43
N ARG A 132 -15.78 5.34 -9.36
CA ARG A 132 -16.70 6.19 -8.59
C ARG A 132 -17.18 7.29 -9.52
N SER A 133 -18.40 7.10 -9.99
CA SER A 133 -18.95 7.76 -11.16
C SER A 133 -18.68 9.26 -11.14
N PRO A 134 -18.26 9.88 -12.26
CA PRO A 134 -18.18 11.35 -12.38
C PRO A 134 -19.54 12.05 -12.23
N ALA A 135 -20.61 11.28 -11.97
CA ALA A 135 -21.93 11.76 -11.58
C ALA A 135 -21.96 12.46 -10.21
N ALA A 136 -20.88 12.38 -9.41
CA ALA A 136 -20.60 13.40 -8.40
C ALA A 136 -20.09 14.70 -9.06
N LYS A 137 -20.80 15.19 -10.09
CA LYS A 137 -20.80 16.63 -10.41
C LYS A 137 -21.03 17.32 -9.09
N LYS A 138 -20.09 18.18 -8.65
CA LYS A 138 -20.16 19.01 -7.44
C LYS A 138 -21.62 19.23 -7.07
N ARG A 139 -22.15 18.36 -6.22
CA ARG A 139 -23.51 18.53 -5.74
C ARG A 139 -23.33 19.68 -4.79
N ASP A 140 -23.88 20.83 -5.15
CA ASP A 140 -23.70 22.05 -4.38
C ASP A 140 -23.94 21.70 -2.91
N ASN A 141 -23.04 22.15 -2.04
CA ASN A 141 -23.06 21.79 -0.62
C ASN A 141 -24.45 22.08 0.01
N ASN A 142 -25.17 23.04 -0.56
CA ASN A 142 -26.55 23.38 -0.24
C ASN A 142 -27.55 22.24 -0.51
N ASP A 143 -27.39 21.49 -1.59
CA ASP A 143 -28.27 20.39 -1.98
C ASP A 143 -28.02 19.13 -1.14
N ALA A 144 -26.76 18.85 -0.79
CA ALA A 144 -26.44 17.81 0.20
C ALA A 144 -27.02 18.13 1.59
N ARG A 145 -26.97 19.40 1.99
CA ARG A 145 -27.57 19.87 3.26
C ARG A 145 -29.10 19.76 3.23
N LYS A 146 -29.74 20.13 2.12
CA LYS A 146 -31.18 19.95 1.92
C LYS A 146 -31.59 18.49 2.04
N ILE A 147 -30.88 17.58 1.38
CA ILE A 147 -31.16 16.14 1.45
C ILE A 147 -31.01 15.64 2.89
N PHE A 148 -29.96 16.05 3.61
CA PHE A 148 -29.80 15.62 5.00
C PHE A 148 -30.93 16.15 5.90
N LEU A 149 -31.37 17.41 5.69
CA LEU A 149 -32.49 18.01 6.40
C LEU A 149 -33.84 17.37 6.04
N THR A 150 -34.07 17.01 4.77
CA THR A 150 -35.32 16.39 4.33
C THR A 150 -35.37 14.88 4.58
N THR A 151 -34.23 14.19 4.64
CA THR A 151 -34.16 12.74 4.90
C THR A 151 -34.16 12.43 6.40
N SER A 152 -33.68 13.35 7.24
CA SER A 152 -33.75 13.21 8.71
C SER A 152 -35.11 13.64 9.28
N ALA A 153 -35.88 14.43 8.53
CA ALA A 153 -37.29 14.58 8.80
C ALA A 153 -38.01 13.38 8.19
N GLU A 154 -38.23 12.33 8.98
CA GLU A 154 -39.21 11.29 8.63
C GLU A 154 -40.56 12.00 8.44
N THR A 155 -40.88 12.34 7.19
CA THR A 155 -42.14 12.97 6.86
C THR A 155 -43.21 11.92 7.05
N VAL A 156 -44.14 12.20 7.95
CA VAL A 156 -45.27 11.31 8.17
C VAL A 156 -46.18 11.43 6.95
N ASP A 157 -46.38 10.33 6.23
CA ASP A 157 -47.28 10.20 5.07
C ASP A 157 -48.76 10.30 5.49
N CYS A 158 -49.17 11.44 6.02
CA CYS A 158 -50.57 11.76 6.26
C CYS A 158 -51.20 12.32 4.97
N LYS A 159 -52.35 11.78 4.56
CA LYS A 159 -53.07 12.29 3.36
C LYS A 159 -53.61 13.72 3.53
N SER A 160 -53.83 14.15 4.77
CA SER A 160 -54.33 15.48 5.10
C SER A 160 -53.97 15.81 6.55
N PHE A 161 -53.44 17.01 6.79
CA PHE A 161 -53.20 17.51 8.15
C PHE A 161 -54.53 17.90 8.79
N VAL A 162 -54.92 17.17 9.84
CA VAL A 162 -56.09 17.50 10.67
C VAL A 162 -55.58 17.94 12.03
N LEU A 163 -55.81 19.21 12.37
CA LEU A 163 -55.35 19.79 13.62
C LEU A 163 -56.14 19.16 14.79
N ASP A 164 -55.43 18.57 15.75
CA ASP A 164 -56.04 18.03 16.96
C ASP A 164 -56.46 19.19 17.90
N MET A 165 -57.72 19.18 18.33
CA MET A 165 -58.32 20.23 19.17
C MET A 165 -58.39 19.83 20.65
N ASP A 166 -57.78 18.69 21.04
CA ASP A 166 -57.77 18.27 22.43
C ASP A 166 -56.95 19.23 23.32
N PRO A 167 -57.49 19.72 24.44
CA PRO A 167 -56.82 20.69 25.32
C PRO A 167 -55.60 20.10 26.06
N ASN A 168 -55.43 18.77 26.03
CA ASN A 168 -54.31 18.07 26.64
C ASN A 168 -53.12 17.86 25.68
N VAL A 169 -53.27 18.20 24.39
CA VAL A 169 -52.25 18.03 23.36
C VAL A 169 -51.68 19.41 23.00
N PRO A 170 -50.35 19.58 22.81
CA PRO A 170 -49.79 20.87 22.43
C PRO A 170 -50.37 21.36 21.10
N PHE A 171 -50.80 22.63 21.10
CA PHE A 171 -51.43 23.26 19.94
C PHE A 171 -50.53 23.17 18.70
N GLY A 172 -51.07 22.68 17.59
CA GLY A 172 -50.30 22.49 16.34
C GLY A 172 -49.95 21.05 16.01
N GLN A 173 -50.40 20.07 16.80
CA GLN A 173 -50.22 18.64 16.53
C GLN A 173 -51.33 18.11 15.62
N CYS A 174 -50.97 17.27 14.65
CA CYS A 174 -51.94 16.55 13.82
C CYS A 174 -52.55 15.40 14.61
N THR A 175 -53.73 14.92 14.23
CA THR A 175 -54.37 13.73 14.82
C THR A 175 -53.54 12.45 14.74
N CYS A 176 -52.53 12.40 13.87
CA CYS A 176 -51.54 11.32 13.82
C CYS A 176 -50.44 11.42 14.89
N GLY A 177 -50.46 12.48 15.72
CA GLY A 177 -49.47 12.72 16.77
C GLY A 177 -48.19 13.40 16.30
N ALA A 178 -48.05 13.75 15.02
CA ALA A 178 -46.88 14.49 14.53
C ALA A 178 -47.16 16.01 14.46
N PRO A 179 -46.18 16.87 14.76
CA PRO A 179 -46.32 18.32 14.58
C PRO A 179 -46.42 18.69 13.10
N LYS A 180 -47.03 19.84 12.81
CA LYS A 180 -47.22 20.38 11.44
C LYS A 180 -45.94 20.38 10.57
N ALA A 181 -44.76 20.55 11.18
CA ALA A 181 -43.48 20.61 10.46
C ALA A 181 -43.00 19.25 9.90
N GLN A 182 -43.58 18.14 10.37
CA GLN A 182 -43.23 16.78 9.93
C GLN A 182 -44.18 16.25 8.83
N HIS A 183 -45.07 17.08 8.30
CA HIS A 183 -45.95 16.71 7.20
C HIS A 183 -45.42 17.27 5.90
N CYS A 184 -45.58 16.51 4.81
CA CYS A 184 -45.28 16.99 3.48
C CYS A 184 -46.23 18.14 3.09
N ASP A 185 -45.77 19.02 2.20
CA ASP A 185 -46.54 20.18 1.74
C ASP A 185 -47.88 19.80 1.09
N GLU A 186 -47.98 18.59 0.56
CA GLU A 186 -49.21 18.02 0.00
C GLU A 186 -50.29 17.80 1.09
N ALA A 187 -49.89 17.27 2.24
CA ALA A 187 -50.78 17.01 3.38
C ALA A 187 -51.28 18.32 4.02
N LEU A 188 -50.45 19.37 3.98
CA LEU A 188 -50.79 20.69 4.51
C LEU A 188 -51.84 21.42 3.66
N GLY A 189 -52.25 20.84 2.53
CA GLY A 189 -53.39 21.32 1.76
C GLY A 189 -53.24 22.78 1.39
N HIS A 190 -52.01 23.20 1.04
CA HIS A 190 -51.75 24.53 0.48
C HIS A 190 -52.42 24.63 -0.91
N LYS A 191 -53.75 24.75 -0.92
CA LYS A 191 -54.43 25.75 -1.75
C LYS A 191 -53.87 27.09 -1.30
N ALA A 192 -52.68 27.40 -1.81
CA ALA A 192 -52.14 28.74 -1.79
C ALA A 192 -53.16 29.61 -2.54
N ALA A 193 -54.08 30.20 -1.78
CA ALA A 193 -54.61 31.49 -2.16
C ALA A 193 -53.38 32.36 -2.37
N THR A 194 -53.16 32.74 -3.62
CA THR A 194 -52.21 33.74 -4.09
C THR A 194 -52.38 35.02 -3.26
N ALA A 195 -51.76 35.06 -2.09
CA ALA A 195 -51.60 36.27 -1.31
C ALA A 195 -50.50 37.08 -1.99
N ALA A 196 -50.93 38.14 -2.67
CA ALA A 196 -50.06 39.12 -3.30
C ALA A 196 -48.96 39.59 -2.34
N PRO A 197 -47.72 39.83 -2.83
CA PRO A 197 -46.65 40.34 -2.00
C PRO A 197 -47.02 41.73 -1.48
N SER A 198 -47.27 41.83 -0.17
CA SER A 198 -47.39 43.10 0.53
C SER A 198 -46.04 43.81 0.44
N ALA A 199 -46.04 44.93 -0.27
CA ALA A 199 -44.96 45.89 -0.32
C ALA A 199 -44.65 46.46 1.09
N ALA A 200 -43.46 47.04 1.16
CA ALA A 200 -42.97 47.98 2.17
C ALA A 200 -42.40 47.41 3.48
N THR A 201 -41.08 47.23 3.47
CA THR A 201 -40.27 47.80 4.56
C THR A 201 -38.97 48.34 3.97
N ALA A 202 -38.87 49.68 3.93
CA ALA A 202 -37.71 50.40 3.44
C ALA A 202 -36.52 50.25 4.41
N PRO A 203 -35.27 50.19 3.92
CA PRO A 203 -34.10 50.21 4.79
C PRO A 203 -33.86 51.62 5.35
N MET A 204 -33.78 51.74 6.67
CA MET A 204 -33.32 52.95 7.34
C MET A 204 -31.82 53.15 7.06
N ALA A 205 -31.50 54.32 6.48
CA ALA A 205 -30.15 54.77 6.22
C ALA A 205 -29.38 55.02 7.53
N ALA A 206 -28.19 54.44 7.66
CA ALA A 206 -27.27 54.69 8.76
C ALA A 206 -26.53 56.03 8.58
N PRO A 207 -26.38 56.85 9.64
CA PRO A 207 -25.61 58.10 9.58
C PRO A 207 -24.10 57.83 9.56
N LYS A 208 -23.42 58.48 8.61
CA LYS A 208 -21.97 58.51 8.39
C LYS A 208 -21.28 59.26 9.53
N ALA A 209 -20.50 58.55 10.35
CA ALA A 209 -19.67 59.16 11.40
C ALA A 209 -18.50 59.93 10.78
N ALA A 210 -18.34 61.18 11.20
CA ALA A 210 -17.22 62.06 10.88
C ALA A 210 -15.99 61.70 11.74
N ALA A 211 -14.83 61.64 11.12
CA ALA A 211 -13.54 61.48 11.78
C ALA A 211 -13.04 62.83 12.33
N PRO A 212 -12.44 62.86 13.54
CA PRO A 212 -11.70 64.04 14.00
C PRO A 212 -10.26 64.07 13.43
N ALA A 213 -9.79 65.29 13.20
CA ALA A 213 -8.45 65.65 12.72
C ALA A 213 -7.38 65.60 13.80
#